data_AF-A0A212KMP0-F1
#
_entry.id   AF-A0A212KMP0-F1
#
_cell.length_a   1.000
_cell.length_b   1.000
_cell.length_c   1.000
_cell.angle_alpha   90.00
_cell.angle_beta   90.00
_cell.angle_gamma   90.00
#
_symmetry.space_group_name_H-M   'P 1'
#
loop_
_entity.id
_entity.type
_entity.pdbx_description
1 polymer ?
#
loop_
_entity_poly.entity_id
_entity_poly.type
_entity_poly.pdbx_seq_one_letter_code
_entity_poly.pdbx_strand_id
1 'polypeptide(L)'
;MEPRLSNLDLEAVRTFVAVAREKSFSAAAQQLHRTTSAISYRIKALEDSVGTPLFVRTTRHVTLTPAGLVLLDKASQIFEWLQSLPDELRQVGENVEPRFTLVVNNLLYQSGAAVALLRDLNRAFPFTEFELRLAVYMGVWDEMLHNGGHMALGAPGFHTINNDFETCPLGTIHWVFVTAPDHPLARLPEPLSDDDLRRFPAINVRDTSTQIAKRVAWKLAGQKEMLVPDLHTKLLGHMTGAGVGFLPAAMVKGHIRAGRLVALRVAHPRSPSPMSLAWRCGAGGRVCTYLRTVFLGGAEAVAPMLNAIDGPHRARADLPGIAAPRAASVRGTGENWSRRQDSNLRRGQACRITNPVRSTTPPPRHPARDDLRTSSARRPPGTNRRARMRF
;
A
#
# COMPACT_ATOMS: atom_id res chain seq x y z
N MET A 1 -13.94 33.74 3.78
CA MET A 1 -12.63 34.32 4.17
C MET A 1 -11.65 33.95 3.08
N GLU A 2 -11.23 34.91 2.26
CA GLU A 2 -10.21 34.63 1.24
C GLU A 2 -8.89 34.27 1.92
N PRO A 3 -8.10 33.34 1.37
CA PRO A 3 -6.74 33.12 1.83
C PRO A 3 -5.92 34.39 1.50
N ARG A 4 -5.56 35.17 2.53
CA ARG A 4 -4.60 36.26 2.36
C ARG A 4 -3.26 35.64 1.97
N LEU A 5 -2.96 35.64 0.67
CA LEU A 5 -1.63 35.37 0.16
C LEU A 5 -0.70 36.47 0.69
N SER A 6 -0.03 36.20 1.79
CA SER A 6 1.08 37.01 2.31
C SER A 6 2.06 37.27 1.17
N ASN A 7 2.57 38.51 1.06
CA ASN A 7 3.17 39.08 -0.15
C ASN A 7 4.55 38.48 -0.52
N LEU A 8 4.53 37.19 -0.90
CA LEU A 8 5.64 36.35 -1.33
C LEU A 8 5.71 36.35 -2.86
N ASP A 9 6.33 37.39 -3.42
CA ASP A 9 6.61 37.48 -4.85
C ASP A 9 7.44 36.27 -5.32
N LEU A 10 6.92 35.52 -6.30
CA LEU A 10 7.59 34.35 -6.86
C LEU A 10 8.89 34.71 -7.60
N GLU A 11 9.01 35.92 -8.17
CA GLU A 11 10.29 36.42 -8.69
C GLU A 11 11.30 36.64 -7.55
N ALA A 12 10.86 37.14 -6.39
CA ALA A 12 11.71 37.30 -5.20
C ALA A 12 12.12 35.95 -4.60
N VAL A 13 11.21 34.98 -4.51
CA VAL A 13 11.53 33.62 -4.06
C VAL A 13 12.49 32.93 -5.04
N ARG A 14 12.32 33.11 -6.37
CA ARG A 14 13.29 32.62 -7.38
C ARG A 14 14.66 33.28 -7.23
N THR A 15 14.66 34.58 -6.95
CA THR A 15 15.88 35.37 -6.70
C THR A 15 16.61 34.88 -5.46
N PHE A 16 15.88 34.58 -4.38
CA PHE A 16 16.41 33.97 -3.17
C PHE A 16 17.03 32.59 -3.44
N VAL A 17 16.33 31.71 -4.15
CA VAL A 17 16.84 30.37 -4.50
C VAL A 17 18.13 30.44 -5.32
N ALA A 18 18.25 31.38 -6.27
CA ALA A 18 19.49 31.61 -7.02
C ALA A 18 20.65 32.03 -6.10
N VAL A 19 20.47 33.06 -5.27
CA VAL A 19 21.51 33.54 -4.33
C VAL A 19 21.92 32.45 -3.32
N ALA A 20 20.96 31.62 -2.88
CA ALA A 20 21.22 30.50 -1.97
C ALA A 20 22.04 29.37 -2.61
N ARG A 21 21.82 29.09 -3.90
CA ARG A 21 22.54 28.06 -4.67
C ARG A 21 23.96 28.51 -5.04
N GLU A 22 24.09 29.73 -5.58
CA GLU A 22 25.38 30.31 -5.99
C GLU A 22 26.24 30.80 -4.81
N LYS A 23 25.63 31.03 -3.64
CA LYS A 23 26.26 31.67 -2.46
C LYS A 23 26.91 33.02 -2.77
N SER A 24 26.41 33.71 -3.80
CA SER A 24 26.96 34.94 -4.36
C SER A 24 25.86 35.75 -5.05
N PHE A 25 25.67 36.99 -4.61
CA PHE A 25 24.71 37.92 -5.22
C PHE A 25 25.08 38.26 -6.67
N SER A 26 26.38 38.32 -7.00
CA SER A 26 26.85 38.65 -8.35
C SER A 26 26.69 37.49 -9.35
N ALA A 27 26.91 36.24 -8.90
CA ALA A 27 26.68 35.07 -9.75
C ALA A 27 25.19 34.84 -10.00
N ALA A 28 24.35 34.98 -8.97
CA ALA A 28 22.89 34.97 -9.13
C ALA A 28 22.36 36.11 -10.02
N ALA A 29 23.00 37.28 -9.99
CA ALA A 29 22.69 38.39 -10.91
C ALA A 29 23.00 38.04 -12.37
N GLN A 30 24.14 37.40 -12.64
CA GLN A 30 24.49 36.89 -13.97
C GLN A 30 23.52 35.80 -14.44
N GLN A 31 23.24 34.81 -13.60
CA GLN A 31 22.31 33.69 -13.89
C GLN A 31 20.89 34.17 -14.20
N LEU A 32 20.39 35.21 -13.51
CA LEU A 32 19.04 35.75 -13.71
C LEU A 32 18.99 36.92 -14.71
N HIS A 33 20.11 37.28 -15.33
CA HIS A 33 20.26 38.44 -16.23
C HIS A 33 19.74 39.75 -15.61
N ARG A 34 20.21 40.09 -14.40
CA ARG A 34 19.90 41.32 -13.65
C ARG A 34 21.16 41.96 -13.09
N THR A 35 21.06 43.14 -12.51
CA THR A 35 22.16 43.78 -11.78
C THR A 35 22.25 43.27 -10.34
N THR A 36 23.45 43.24 -9.75
CA THR A 36 23.65 42.86 -8.34
C THR A 36 22.86 43.75 -7.38
N SER A 37 22.63 45.02 -7.73
CA SER A 37 21.78 45.95 -6.98
C SER A 37 20.30 45.55 -7.02
N ALA A 38 19.75 45.16 -8.18
CA ALA A 38 18.37 44.68 -8.30
C ALA A 38 18.14 43.37 -7.52
N ILE A 39 19.09 42.42 -7.58
CA ILE A 39 19.07 41.21 -6.75
C ILE A 39 19.08 41.59 -5.27
N SER A 40 20.00 42.46 -4.84
CA SER A 40 20.14 42.86 -3.43
C SER A 40 18.90 43.57 -2.88
N TYR A 41 18.27 44.44 -3.68
CA TYR A 41 17.01 45.10 -3.36
C TYR A 41 15.86 44.10 -3.22
N ARG A 42 15.71 43.18 -4.17
CA ARG A 42 14.63 42.19 -4.17
C ARG A 42 14.76 41.16 -3.04
N ILE A 43 15.98 40.74 -2.70
CA ILE A 43 16.23 39.94 -1.48
C ILE A 43 15.84 40.74 -0.24
N LYS A 44 16.21 42.03 -0.14
CA LYS A 44 15.83 42.84 1.02
C LYS A 44 14.31 42.98 1.12
N ALA A 45 13.60 43.25 0.02
CA ALA A 45 12.14 43.34 0.00
C ALA A 45 11.46 42.03 0.44
N LEU A 46 12.06 40.87 0.17
CA LEU A 46 11.62 39.57 0.66
C LEU A 46 11.90 39.38 2.16
N GLU A 47 13.10 39.73 2.63
CA GLU A 47 13.46 39.69 4.06
C GLU A 47 12.57 40.64 4.89
N ASP A 48 12.27 41.82 4.34
CA ASP A 48 11.33 42.81 4.88
C ASP A 48 9.88 42.27 4.88
N SER A 49 9.44 41.51 3.85
CA SER A 49 8.05 41.00 3.76
C SER A 49 7.79 39.73 4.58
N VAL A 50 8.82 38.90 4.84
CA VAL A 50 8.74 37.76 5.79
C VAL A 50 9.10 38.16 7.22
N GLY A 51 9.56 39.39 7.45
CA GLY A 51 9.90 39.93 8.77
C GLY A 51 11.15 39.31 9.42
N THR A 52 12.04 38.67 8.65
CA THR A 52 13.25 38.02 9.18
C THR A 52 14.35 37.92 8.11
N PRO A 53 15.64 38.12 8.47
CA PRO A 53 16.75 37.94 7.54
C PRO A 53 16.87 36.46 7.11
N LEU A 54 17.11 36.27 5.81
CA LEU A 54 17.24 34.98 5.15
C LEU A 54 18.71 34.65 4.87
N PHE A 55 19.56 35.68 4.74
CA PHE A 55 21.02 35.53 4.58
C PHE A 55 21.82 36.16 5.72
N VAL A 56 22.81 35.42 6.22
CA VAL A 56 23.96 35.99 6.91
C VAL A 56 24.93 36.50 5.86
N ARG A 57 25.17 37.80 5.85
CA ARG A 57 26.02 38.48 4.85
C ARG A 57 27.33 38.93 5.50
N THR A 58 28.46 38.53 4.93
CA THR A 58 29.81 39.02 5.30
C THR A 58 30.55 39.48 4.04
N THR A 59 31.65 40.21 4.20
CA THR A 59 32.49 40.69 3.08
C THR A 59 33.18 39.58 2.27
N ARG A 60 33.08 38.31 2.67
CA ARG A 60 33.67 37.16 1.94
C ARG A 60 32.74 35.96 1.74
N HIS A 61 31.65 35.86 2.51
CA HIS A 61 30.74 34.71 2.47
C HIS A 61 29.28 35.15 2.59
N VAL A 62 28.41 34.51 1.81
CA VAL A 62 26.96 34.51 1.96
C VAL A 62 26.54 33.12 2.45
N THR A 63 25.82 33.06 3.56
CA THR A 63 25.24 31.81 4.09
C THR A 63 23.78 32.04 4.48
N LEU A 64 23.00 30.97 4.63
CA LEU A 64 21.59 31.05 5.02
C LEU A 64 21.44 31.18 6.54
N THR A 65 20.42 31.93 6.98
CA THR A 65 19.90 31.84 8.34
C THR A 65 19.07 30.56 8.51
N PRO A 66 18.66 30.18 9.74
CA PRO A 66 17.69 29.10 9.92
C PRO A 66 16.37 29.33 9.17
N ALA A 67 15.90 30.58 9.08
CA ALA A 67 14.74 30.94 8.26
C ALA A 67 15.02 30.76 6.75
N GLY A 68 16.22 31.14 6.29
CA GLY A 68 16.67 30.89 4.92
C GLY A 68 16.73 29.40 4.56
N LEU A 69 17.16 28.53 5.49
CA LEU A 69 17.15 27.08 5.27
C LEU A 69 15.73 26.52 5.10
N VAL A 70 14.77 26.96 5.94
CA VAL A 70 13.36 26.58 5.81
C VAL A 70 12.75 27.10 4.51
N LEU A 71 13.06 28.35 4.12
CA LEU A 71 12.58 28.91 2.86
C LEU A 71 13.16 28.17 1.65
N LEU A 72 14.43 27.73 1.67
CA LEU A 72 15.04 27.00 0.56
C LEU A 72 14.38 25.63 0.34
N ASP A 73 14.02 24.92 1.41
CA ASP A 73 13.27 23.67 1.34
C ASP A 73 11.90 23.89 0.65
N LYS A 74 11.12 24.85 1.15
CA LYS A 74 9.76 25.11 0.62
C LYS A 74 9.74 25.76 -0.76
N ALA A 75 10.68 26.65 -1.05
CA ALA A 75 10.83 27.22 -2.39
C ALA A 75 11.22 26.15 -3.42
N SER A 76 12.06 25.16 -3.05
CA SER A 76 12.41 24.06 -3.97
C SER A 76 11.19 23.19 -4.29
N GLN A 77 10.42 22.79 -3.26
CA GLN A 77 9.16 22.04 -3.43
C GLN A 77 8.14 22.80 -4.30
N ILE A 78 7.98 24.11 -4.10
CA ILE A 78 7.08 24.95 -4.91
C ILE A 78 7.55 25.03 -6.37
N PHE A 79 8.85 25.23 -6.64
CA PHE A 79 9.35 25.31 -8.01
C PHE A 79 9.35 23.96 -8.74
N GLU A 80 9.56 22.85 -8.04
CA GLU A 80 9.43 21.50 -8.60
C GLU A 80 7.97 21.21 -9.02
N TRP A 81 7.00 21.54 -8.16
CA TRP A 81 5.58 21.40 -8.49
C TRP A 81 5.14 22.30 -9.65
N LEU A 82 5.57 23.57 -9.68
CA LEU A 82 5.31 24.48 -10.80
C LEU A 82 5.98 24.03 -12.11
N GLN A 83 7.02 23.21 -12.06
CA GLN A 83 7.67 22.63 -13.24
C GLN A 83 6.98 21.36 -13.74
N SER A 84 6.36 20.56 -12.87
CA SER A 84 5.57 19.37 -13.27
C SER A 84 4.19 19.71 -13.80
N LEU A 85 3.56 20.76 -13.28
CA LEU A 85 2.16 21.12 -13.56
C LEU A 85 1.80 21.20 -15.08
N PRO A 86 2.64 21.74 -15.99
CA PRO A 86 2.33 21.76 -17.42
C PRO A 86 2.32 20.38 -18.11
N ASP A 87 3.04 19.40 -17.56
CA ASP A 87 3.08 18.03 -18.06
C ASP A 87 1.92 17.20 -17.48
N GLU A 88 1.58 17.43 -16.20
CA GLU A 88 0.40 16.88 -15.51
C GLU A 88 -0.91 17.33 -16.21
N LEU A 89 -1.06 18.63 -16.48
CA LEU A 89 -2.23 19.16 -17.20
C LEU A 89 -2.33 18.62 -18.64
N ARG A 90 -1.20 18.38 -19.30
CA ARG A 90 -1.18 17.72 -20.62
C ARG A 90 -1.59 16.25 -20.52
N GLN A 91 -1.11 15.53 -19.51
CA GLN A 91 -1.49 14.15 -19.25
C GLN A 91 -3.03 14.02 -19.09
N VAL A 92 -3.67 14.92 -18.33
CA VAL A 92 -5.13 14.98 -18.20
C VAL A 92 -5.80 15.31 -19.55
N GLY A 93 -5.26 16.27 -20.30
CA GLY A 93 -5.76 16.61 -21.65
C GLY A 93 -5.65 15.47 -22.67
N GLU A 94 -4.71 14.54 -22.49
CA GLU A 94 -4.58 13.31 -23.28
C GLU A 94 -5.50 12.16 -22.80
N ASN A 95 -6.53 12.46 -21.98
CA ASN A 95 -7.46 11.49 -21.38
C ASN A 95 -6.75 10.34 -20.62
N VAL A 96 -5.74 10.71 -19.83
CA VAL A 96 -5.11 9.84 -18.83
C VAL A 96 -5.71 10.19 -17.46
N GLU A 97 -6.15 9.16 -16.74
CA GLU A 97 -6.76 9.31 -15.41
C GLU A 97 -5.75 9.89 -14.40
N PRO A 98 -6.04 11.02 -13.71
CA PRO A 98 -5.13 11.62 -12.73
C PRO A 98 -5.03 10.81 -11.43
N ARG A 99 -6.03 9.97 -11.15
CA ARG A 99 -6.01 8.95 -10.11
C ARG A 99 -6.61 7.67 -10.67
N PHE A 100 -6.08 6.52 -10.27
CA PHE A 100 -6.59 5.22 -10.69
C PHE A 100 -6.60 4.21 -9.55
N THR A 101 -7.80 3.75 -9.18
CA THR A 101 -7.99 2.73 -8.13
C THR A 101 -8.25 1.36 -8.75
N LEU A 102 -7.26 0.46 -8.65
CA LEU A 102 -7.37 -0.94 -9.05
C LEU A 102 -7.75 -1.79 -7.83
N VAL A 103 -8.95 -2.37 -7.87
CA VAL A 103 -9.43 -3.33 -6.88
C VAL A 103 -8.88 -4.71 -7.23
N VAL A 104 -8.27 -5.40 -6.27
CA VAL A 104 -7.69 -6.74 -6.47
C VAL A 104 -8.35 -7.72 -5.50
N ASN A 105 -8.95 -8.77 -6.05
CA ASN A 105 -9.44 -9.90 -5.26
C ASN A 105 -8.26 -10.57 -4.55
N ASN A 106 -8.37 -10.82 -3.25
CA ASN A 106 -7.27 -11.38 -2.46
C ASN A 106 -6.74 -12.74 -2.97
N LEU A 107 -7.54 -13.48 -3.75
CA LEU A 107 -7.15 -14.73 -4.41
C LEU A 107 -6.11 -14.55 -5.54
N LEU A 108 -5.99 -13.34 -6.07
CA LEU A 108 -5.10 -12.97 -7.18
C LEU A 108 -3.96 -12.04 -6.76
N TYR A 109 -4.01 -11.52 -5.52
CA TYR A 109 -2.97 -10.62 -5.04
C TYR A 109 -1.65 -11.36 -4.81
N GLN A 110 -0.58 -10.86 -5.42
CA GLN A 110 0.80 -11.27 -5.19
C GLN A 110 1.64 -10.01 -5.03
N SER A 111 2.23 -9.79 -3.85
CA SER A 111 2.89 -8.52 -3.50
C SER A 111 4.02 -8.14 -4.46
N GLY A 112 4.86 -9.10 -4.87
CA GLY A 112 5.94 -8.85 -5.83
C GLY A 112 5.45 -8.40 -7.21
N ALA A 113 4.37 -9.01 -7.72
CA ALA A 113 3.78 -8.61 -9.00
C ALA A 113 3.00 -7.29 -8.90
N ALA A 114 2.34 -7.04 -7.78
CA ALA A 114 1.68 -5.76 -7.51
C ALA A 114 2.68 -4.59 -7.47
N VAL A 115 3.85 -4.78 -6.85
CA VAL A 115 4.94 -3.78 -6.84
C VAL A 115 5.58 -3.63 -8.23
N ALA A 116 5.76 -4.71 -8.99
CA ALA A 116 6.23 -4.63 -10.37
C ALA A 116 5.26 -3.85 -11.28
N LEU A 117 3.95 -4.12 -11.15
CA LEU A 117 2.89 -3.41 -11.87
C LEU A 117 2.87 -1.92 -11.51
N LEU A 118 2.90 -1.55 -10.22
CA LEU A 118 2.95 -0.15 -9.80
C LEU A 118 4.18 0.58 -10.32
N ARG A 119 5.36 -0.06 -10.28
CA ARG A 119 6.61 0.49 -10.84
C ARG A 119 6.47 0.81 -12.32
N ASP A 120 5.85 -0.07 -13.10
CA ASP A 120 5.76 0.08 -14.55
C ASP A 120 4.60 1.01 -14.96
N LEU A 121 3.52 1.06 -14.18
CA LEU A 121 2.48 2.09 -14.26
C LEU A 121 3.05 3.50 -14.00
N ASN A 122 3.82 3.69 -12.93
CA ASN A 122 4.46 4.98 -12.59
C ASN A 122 5.48 5.42 -13.65
N ARG A 123 5.97 4.50 -14.51
CA ARG A 123 6.83 4.82 -15.67
C ARG A 123 6.04 5.20 -16.92
N ALA A 124 4.84 4.65 -17.07
CA ALA A 124 3.94 4.92 -18.20
C ALA A 124 3.10 6.19 -18.01
N PHE A 125 2.70 6.47 -16.75
CA PHE A 125 1.78 7.55 -16.36
C PHE A 125 2.30 8.23 -15.08
N PRO A 126 3.37 9.05 -15.18
CA PRO A 126 4.10 9.57 -14.02
C PRO A 126 3.31 10.56 -13.14
N PHE A 127 2.21 11.13 -13.66
CA PHE A 127 1.34 12.05 -12.91
C PHE A 127 -0.02 11.42 -12.51
N THR A 128 -0.12 10.09 -12.51
CA THR A 128 -1.32 9.38 -12.01
C THR A 128 -1.09 8.88 -10.58
N GLU A 129 -1.97 9.25 -9.65
CA GLU A 129 -2.03 8.62 -8.33
C GLU A 129 -2.58 7.20 -8.42
N PHE A 130 -1.75 6.19 -8.13
CA PHE A 130 -2.16 4.79 -8.18
C PHE A 130 -2.54 4.25 -6.80
N GLU A 131 -3.73 3.65 -6.70
CA GLU A 131 -4.22 3.00 -5.48
C GLU A 131 -4.54 1.54 -5.75
N LEU A 132 -3.97 0.61 -4.97
CA LEU A 132 -4.35 -0.80 -4.96
C LEU A 132 -5.20 -1.09 -3.72
N ARG A 133 -6.43 -1.57 -3.91
CA ARG A 133 -7.31 -2.00 -2.81
C ARG A 133 -7.49 -3.50 -2.81
N LEU A 134 -7.38 -4.12 -1.64
CA LEU A 134 -7.68 -5.54 -1.46
C LEU A 134 -9.13 -5.74 -1.06
N ALA A 135 -9.81 -6.63 -1.77
CA ALA A 135 -11.20 -6.97 -1.48
C ALA A 135 -11.43 -8.49 -1.57
N VAL A 136 -12.52 -8.95 -0.94
CA VAL A 136 -12.84 -10.38 -0.79
C VAL A 136 -14.34 -10.59 -1.04
N TYR A 137 -14.68 -11.56 -1.88
CA TYR A 137 -16.07 -11.83 -2.30
C TYR A 137 -16.82 -10.58 -2.79
N MET A 138 -17.99 -10.26 -2.24
CA MET A 138 -18.81 -9.16 -2.75
C MET A 138 -18.17 -7.79 -2.50
N GLY A 139 -17.22 -7.69 -1.57
CA GLY A 139 -16.40 -6.48 -1.40
C GLY A 139 -15.68 -6.01 -2.67
N VAL A 140 -15.36 -6.90 -3.62
CA VAL A 140 -14.76 -6.49 -4.91
C VAL A 140 -15.74 -5.64 -5.72
N TRP A 141 -17.02 -5.98 -5.66
CA TRP A 141 -18.10 -5.25 -6.31
C TRP A 141 -18.55 -4.02 -5.51
N ASP A 142 -18.53 -4.11 -4.17
CA ASP A 142 -18.80 -3.00 -3.23
C ASP A 142 -17.85 -1.82 -3.50
N GLU A 143 -16.55 -2.10 -3.66
CA GLU A 143 -15.53 -1.12 -4.02
C GLU A 143 -15.77 -0.45 -5.39
N MET A 144 -16.14 -1.25 -6.40
CA MET A 144 -16.37 -0.77 -7.78
C MET A 144 -17.63 0.10 -7.89
N LEU A 145 -18.71 -0.30 -7.20
CA LEU A 145 -19.98 0.42 -7.21
C LEU A 145 -19.93 1.71 -6.39
N HIS A 146 -19.41 1.64 -5.15
CA HIS A 146 -19.65 2.66 -4.14
C HIS A 146 -18.40 3.44 -3.72
N ASN A 147 -17.21 2.85 -3.81
CA ASN A 147 -15.98 3.44 -3.23
C ASN A 147 -15.00 3.99 -4.29
N GLY A 148 -15.41 4.04 -5.57
CA GLY A 148 -14.60 4.61 -6.67
C GLY A 148 -13.59 3.65 -7.30
N GLY A 149 -13.80 2.34 -7.24
CA GLY A 149 -13.02 1.39 -8.03
C GLY A 149 -13.15 1.65 -9.53
N HIS A 150 -12.02 1.77 -10.23
CA HIS A 150 -11.97 2.04 -11.67
C HIS A 150 -11.94 0.72 -12.48
N MET A 151 -11.20 -0.26 -11.95
CA MET A 151 -11.07 -1.61 -12.49
C MET A 151 -10.97 -2.62 -11.34
N ALA A 152 -11.50 -3.83 -11.54
CA ALA A 152 -11.37 -4.95 -10.63
C ALA A 152 -10.70 -6.15 -11.30
N LEU A 153 -9.59 -6.62 -10.71
CA LEU A 153 -8.94 -7.88 -11.05
C LEU A 153 -9.52 -8.99 -10.15
N GLY A 154 -10.31 -9.89 -10.74
CA GLY A 154 -10.97 -10.99 -10.03
C GLY A 154 -12.35 -10.64 -9.47
N ALA A 155 -13.15 -9.88 -10.23
CA ALA A 155 -14.58 -9.72 -9.94
C ALA A 155 -15.25 -11.12 -9.89
N PRO A 156 -15.99 -11.48 -8.83
CA PRO A 156 -16.66 -12.77 -8.75
C PRO A 156 -17.76 -12.92 -9.81
N GLY A 157 -17.70 -14.01 -10.59
CA GLY A 157 -18.66 -14.30 -11.66
C GLY A 157 -18.11 -14.05 -13.07
N PHE A 158 -18.93 -14.39 -14.07
CA PHE A 158 -18.72 -14.06 -15.49
C PHE A 158 -19.74 -13.04 -16.04
N HIS A 159 -20.66 -12.60 -15.20
CA HIS A 159 -21.68 -11.62 -15.53
C HIS A 159 -21.50 -10.38 -14.64
N THR A 160 -21.91 -9.24 -15.16
CA THR A 160 -21.99 -7.99 -14.41
C THR A 160 -23.12 -8.08 -13.38
N ILE A 161 -23.03 -7.29 -12.31
CA ILE A 161 -24.14 -7.12 -11.36
C ILE A 161 -24.89 -5.78 -11.55
N ASN A 162 -24.40 -4.95 -12.47
CA ASN A 162 -24.93 -3.64 -12.84
C ASN A 162 -24.46 -3.35 -14.29
N ASN A 163 -25.32 -2.73 -15.10
CA ASN A 163 -25.05 -2.35 -16.50
C ASN A 163 -23.99 -1.25 -16.64
N ASP A 164 -23.65 -0.55 -15.55
CA ASP A 164 -22.54 0.42 -15.46
C ASP A 164 -21.15 -0.19 -15.73
N PHE A 165 -21.01 -1.51 -15.83
CA PHE A 165 -19.72 -2.20 -15.94
C PHE A 165 -19.68 -3.20 -17.10
N GLU A 166 -18.50 -3.37 -17.68
CA GLU A 166 -18.13 -4.48 -18.57
C GLU A 166 -17.38 -5.54 -17.76
N THR A 167 -17.52 -6.82 -18.13
CA THR A 167 -16.75 -7.96 -17.56
C THR A 167 -16.15 -8.82 -18.65
N CYS A 168 -14.86 -9.14 -18.54
CA CYS A 168 -14.18 -10.15 -19.36
C CYS A 168 -13.76 -11.36 -18.49
N PRO A 169 -14.25 -12.58 -18.77
CA PRO A 169 -13.83 -13.79 -18.07
C PRO A 169 -12.31 -14.03 -18.13
N LEU A 170 -11.68 -14.21 -16.97
CA LEU A 170 -10.27 -14.63 -16.85
C LEU A 170 -10.16 -16.15 -16.68
N GLY A 171 -11.15 -16.78 -16.03
CA GLY A 171 -11.19 -18.22 -15.79
C GLY A 171 -11.76 -18.56 -14.42
N THR A 172 -11.23 -19.62 -13.80
CA THR A 172 -11.74 -20.16 -12.52
C THR A 172 -10.62 -20.42 -11.50
N ILE A 173 -10.90 -20.18 -10.22
CA ILE A 173 -10.08 -20.68 -9.10
C ILE A 173 -10.55 -22.08 -8.73
N HIS A 174 -9.68 -23.08 -8.87
CA HIS A 174 -9.91 -24.43 -8.33
C HIS A 174 -9.59 -24.51 -6.83
N TRP A 175 -10.39 -25.29 -6.10
CA TRP A 175 -10.33 -25.44 -4.65
C TRP A 175 -9.92 -26.85 -4.26
N VAL A 176 -9.00 -26.96 -3.31
CA VAL A 176 -8.58 -28.24 -2.72
C VAL A 176 -8.84 -28.17 -1.22
N PHE A 177 -9.47 -29.22 -0.67
CA PHE A 177 -9.60 -29.38 0.77
C PHE A 177 -8.27 -29.91 1.33
N VAL A 178 -7.69 -29.21 2.30
CA VAL A 178 -6.35 -29.51 2.81
C VAL A 178 -6.28 -29.41 4.34
N THR A 179 -5.36 -30.16 4.93
CA THR A 179 -5.08 -30.12 6.37
C THR A 179 -3.62 -30.53 6.66
N ALA A 180 -3.18 -30.38 7.91
CA ALA A 180 -1.85 -30.81 8.35
C ALA A 180 -1.72 -32.35 8.31
N PRO A 181 -0.53 -32.92 8.04
CA PRO A 181 -0.37 -34.38 7.87
C PRO A 181 -0.70 -35.21 9.12
N ASP A 182 -0.59 -34.62 10.29
CA ASP A 182 -0.86 -35.23 11.59
C ASP A 182 -2.33 -35.09 12.05
N HIS A 183 -3.09 -34.19 11.41
CA HIS A 183 -4.48 -33.84 11.76
C HIS A 183 -5.42 -35.07 11.70
N PRO A 184 -6.37 -35.25 12.63
CA PRO A 184 -7.17 -36.47 12.73
C PRO A 184 -7.92 -36.88 11.44
N LEU A 185 -8.39 -35.91 10.66
CA LEU A 185 -9.06 -36.18 9.37
C LEU A 185 -8.17 -36.93 8.36
N ALA A 186 -6.84 -36.74 8.40
CA ALA A 186 -5.91 -37.42 7.50
C ALA A 186 -5.74 -38.93 7.79
N ARG A 187 -6.42 -39.44 8.83
CA ARG A 187 -6.43 -40.86 9.23
C ARG A 187 -7.80 -41.52 9.04
N LEU A 188 -8.79 -40.79 8.55
CA LEU A 188 -10.14 -41.30 8.27
C LEU A 188 -10.22 -41.83 6.83
N PRO A 189 -11.12 -42.80 6.56
CA PRO A 189 -11.37 -43.25 5.19
C PRO A 189 -11.95 -42.12 4.34
N GLU A 190 -11.53 -42.06 3.07
CA GLU A 190 -12.05 -41.10 2.09
C GLU A 190 -13.19 -41.70 1.23
N PRO A 191 -14.15 -40.87 0.77
CA PRO A 191 -14.26 -39.43 1.00
C PRO A 191 -14.81 -39.08 2.39
N LEU A 192 -14.27 -38.04 3.01
CA LEU A 192 -14.70 -37.56 4.33
C LEU A 192 -16.17 -37.11 4.29
N SER A 193 -16.95 -37.49 5.30
CA SER A 193 -18.34 -37.04 5.44
C SER A 193 -18.41 -35.63 6.03
N ASP A 194 -19.51 -34.93 5.76
CA ASP A 194 -19.82 -33.66 6.42
C ASP A 194 -19.72 -33.75 7.95
N ASP A 195 -20.12 -34.88 8.55
CA ASP A 195 -20.11 -35.09 10.00
C ASP A 195 -18.72 -35.37 10.56
N ASP A 196 -17.74 -35.71 9.74
CA ASP A 196 -16.32 -35.67 10.12
C ASP A 196 -15.80 -34.23 10.07
N LEU A 197 -16.17 -33.47 9.04
CA LEU A 197 -15.75 -32.08 8.84
C LEU A 197 -16.34 -31.14 9.91
N ARG A 198 -17.61 -31.30 10.29
CA ARG A 198 -18.32 -30.48 11.30
C ARG A 198 -17.62 -30.44 12.67
N ARG A 199 -16.86 -31.50 13.01
CA ARG A 199 -16.12 -31.61 14.29
C ARG A 199 -14.96 -30.60 14.39
N PHE A 200 -14.49 -30.08 13.27
CA PHE A 200 -13.36 -29.15 13.19
C PHE A 200 -13.80 -27.77 12.70
N PRO A 201 -13.22 -26.67 13.22
CA PRO A 201 -13.63 -25.33 12.83
C PRO A 201 -13.25 -25.02 11.38
N ALA A 202 -14.19 -24.48 10.60
CA ALA A 202 -13.92 -23.96 9.27
C ALA A 202 -13.15 -22.64 9.37
N ILE A 203 -11.96 -22.55 8.74
CA ILE A 203 -11.23 -21.28 8.66
C ILE A 203 -11.62 -20.57 7.36
N ASN A 204 -12.11 -19.34 7.47
CA ASN A 204 -12.57 -18.52 6.35
C ASN A 204 -11.96 -17.11 6.39
N VAL A 205 -11.74 -16.53 5.21
CA VAL A 205 -11.49 -15.09 5.08
C VAL A 205 -12.83 -14.38 4.98
N ARG A 206 -12.98 -13.26 5.69
CA ARG A 206 -14.22 -12.47 5.73
C ARG A 206 -14.48 -11.76 4.40
N ASP A 207 -15.72 -11.79 3.91
CA ASP A 207 -16.19 -10.91 2.82
C ASP A 207 -16.09 -9.44 3.25
N THR A 208 -15.39 -8.62 2.47
CA THR A 208 -15.10 -7.21 2.82
C THR A 208 -16.20 -6.23 2.45
N SER A 209 -17.30 -6.69 1.85
CA SER A 209 -18.46 -5.87 1.50
C SER A 209 -18.98 -5.05 2.69
N THR A 210 -19.54 -3.88 2.43
CA THR A 210 -20.19 -3.02 3.42
C THR A 210 -21.67 -2.82 3.12
N GLN A 211 -22.06 -2.75 1.84
CA GLN A 211 -23.41 -2.45 1.37
C GLN A 211 -24.05 -3.66 0.67
N ILE A 212 -23.28 -4.45 -0.09
CA ILE A 212 -23.78 -5.67 -0.74
C ILE A 212 -23.87 -6.84 0.26
N ALA A 213 -24.86 -7.71 0.11
CA ALA A 213 -25.05 -8.90 0.94
C ALA A 213 -23.83 -9.84 0.90
N LYS A 214 -23.22 -10.05 2.08
CA LYS A 214 -22.00 -10.84 2.29
C LYS A 214 -22.18 -12.32 1.96
N ARG A 215 -21.16 -12.94 1.35
CA ARG A 215 -21.10 -14.38 1.11
C ARG A 215 -20.18 -15.08 2.11
N VAL A 216 -20.62 -16.23 2.61
CA VAL A 216 -19.78 -17.14 3.40
C VAL A 216 -19.05 -18.09 2.45
N ALA A 217 -17.74 -18.25 2.62
CA ALA A 217 -16.88 -18.94 1.67
C ALA A 217 -17.16 -20.45 1.53
N TRP A 218 -17.28 -21.12 2.67
CA TRP A 218 -17.73 -22.50 2.86
C TRP A 218 -17.90 -22.72 4.36
N LYS A 219 -19.05 -23.26 4.79
CA LYS A 219 -19.35 -23.57 6.19
C LYS A 219 -20.51 -24.56 6.22
N LEU A 220 -20.35 -25.66 6.95
CA LEU A 220 -21.44 -26.62 7.13
C LEU A 220 -22.41 -26.15 8.22
N ALA A 221 -23.67 -26.58 8.14
CA ALA A 221 -24.64 -26.33 9.21
C ALA A 221 -24.11 -26.88 10.55
N GLY A 222 -24.23 -26.11 11.63
CA GLY A 222 -23.70 -26.43 12.96
C GLY A 222 -22.18 -26.30 13.13
N GLN A 223 -21.40 -26.09 12.06
CA GLN A 223 -19.94 -26.03 12.15
C GLN A 223 -19.44 -24.71 12.75
N LYS A 224 -18.48 -24.81 13.69
CA LYS A 224 -17.74 -23.65 14.22
C LYS A 224 -16.96 -22.97 13.10
N GLU A 225 -16.88 -21.65 13.12
CA GLU A 225 -16.13 -20.86 12.14
C GLU A 225 -15.05 -20.02 12.82
N MET A 226 -13.91 -19.88 12.16
CA MET A 226 -12.84 -18.95 12.51
C MET A 226 -12.63 -18.00 11.33
N LEU A 227 -12.80 -16.69 11.58
CA LEU A 227 -12.62 -15.66 10.57
C LEU A 227 -11.24 -15.01 10.71
N VAL A 228 -10.42 -15.15 9.68
CA VAL A 228 -9.05 -14.62 9.59
C VAL A 228 -8.99 -13.47 8.57
N PRO A 229 -8.02 -12.54 8.69
CA PRO A 229 -7.95 -11.38 7.79
C PRO A 229 -7.56 -11.74 6.34
N ASP A 230 -6.78 -12.80 6.14
CA ASP A 230 -6.15 -13.09 4.84
C ASP A 230 -5.92 -14.60 4.58
N LEU A 231 -5.53 -14.91 3.34
CA LEU A 231 -5.28 -16.29 2.87
C LEU A 231 -3.98 -16.91 3.39
N HIS A 232 -2.96 -16.14 3.74
CA HIS A 232 -1.72 -16.64 4.32
C HIS A 232 -1.95 -17.09 5.77
N THR A 233 -2.69 -16.30 6.55
CA THR A 233 -3.14 -16.69 7.90
C THR A 233 -4.05 -17.93 7.83
N LYS A 234 -4.92 -18.05 6.82
CA LYS A 234 -5.69 -19.28 6.57
C LYS A 234 -4.80 -20.48 6.22
N LEU A 235 -3.80 -20.31 5.36
CA LEU A 235 -2.84 -21.34 4.97
C LEU A 235 -2.07 -21.87 6.19
N LEU A 236 -1.56 -20.96 7.04
CA LEU A 236 -0.90 -21.33 8.28
C LEU A 236 -1.86 -22.07 9.23
N GLY A 237 -3.11 -21.62 9.37
CA GLY A 237 -4.12 -22.29 10.19
C GLY A 237 -4.47 -23.72 9.76
N HIS A 238 -4.42 -24.03 8.45
CA HIS A 238 -4.53 -25.41 7.97
C HIS A 238 -3.24 -26.21 8.17
N MET A 239 -2.06 -25.59 8.01
CA MET A 239 -0.76 -26.23 8.25
C MET A 239 -0.47 -26.56 9.72
N THR A 240 -1.10 -25.86 10.68
CA THR A 240 -0.96 -26.10 12.12
C THR A 240 -2.13 -26.89 12.72
N GLY A 241 -3.08 -27.36 11.89
CA GLY A 241 -4.25 -28.12 12.36
C GLY A 241 -5.25 -27.31 13.20
N ALA A 242 -5.12 -25.98 13.26
CA ALA A 242 -6.00 -25.11 14.04
C ALA A 242 -7.46 -25.08 13.52
N GLY A 243 -7.65 -25.50 12.26
CA GLY A 243 -8.95 -25.64 11.61
C GLY A 243 -8.80 -26.03 10.14
N VAL A 244 -9.93 -26.30 9.48
CA VAL A 244 -10.00 -27.01 8.20
C VAL A 244 -10.73 -26.22 7.12
N GLY A 245 -10.61 -26.65 5.86
CA GLY A 245 -11.36 -26.07 4.75
C GLY A 245 -10.64 -26.11 3.41
N PHE A 246 -11.18 -25.33 2.47
CA PHE A 246 -10.68 -25.23 1.10
C PHE A 246 -9.69 -24.07 0.92
N LEU A 247 -8.62 -24.30 0.15
CA LEU A 247 -7.68 -23.28 -0.34
C LEU A 247 -7.50 -23.39 -1.87
N PRO A 248 -6.99 -22.33 -2.53
CA PRO A 248 -6.72 -22.35 -3.96
C PRO A 248 -5.65 -23.39 -4.32
N ALA A 249 -5.91 -24.20 -5.35
CA ALA A 249 -5.03 -25.30 -5.77
C ALA A 249 -3.58 -24.84 -6.02
N ALA A 250 -3.41 -23.71 -6.72
CA ALA A 250 -2.10 -23.13 -7.03
C ALA A 250 -1.27 -22.79 -5.77
N MET A 251 -1.92 -22.27 -4.71
CA MET A 251 -1.26 -21.88 -3.45
C MET A 251 -0.74 -23.10 -2.68
N VAL A 252 -1.52 -24.18 -2.61
CA VAL A 252 -1.17 -25.37 -1.81
C VAL A 252 -0.27 -26.37 -2.53
N LYS A 253 -0.17 -26.31 -3.86
CA LYS A 253 0.61 -27.25 -4.71
C LYS A 253 2.05 -27.47 -4.24
N GLY A 254 2.74 -26.40 -3.83
CA GLY A 254 4.11 -26.48 -3.29
C GLY A 254 4.18 -27.00 -1.85
N HIS A 255 3.14 -26.81 -1.05
CA HIS A 255 3.08 -27.26 0.35
C HIS A 255 2.75 -28.75 0.44
N ILE A 256 1.87 -29.25 -0.43
CA ILE A 256 1.55 -30.68 -0.54
C ILE A 256 2.78 -31.47 -1.01
N ARG A 257 3.47 -31.00 -2.07
CA ARG A 257 4.72 -31.61 -2.55
C ARG A 257 5.84 -31.67 -1.51
N ALA A 258 5.85 -30.72 -0.57
CA ALA A 258 6.81 -30.65 0.52
C ALA A 258 6.33 -31.34 1.81
N GLY A 259 5.26 -32.13 1.76
CA GLY A 259 4.72 -32.85 2.92
C GLY A 259 4.18 -31.97 4.06
N ARG A 260 3.95 -30.67 3.82
CA ARG A 260 3.45 -29.72 4.84
C ARG A 260 1.93 -29.63 4.90
N LEU A 261 1.25 -30.20 3.91
CA LEU A 261 -0.20 -30.33 3.83
C LEU A 261 -0.54 -31.65 3.15
N VAL A 262 -1.64 -32.26 3.54
CA VAL A 262 -2.27 -33.37 2.82
C VAL A 262 -3.58 -32.84 2.21
N ALA A 263 -3.80 -33.15 0.94
CA ALA A 263 -5.09 -32.92 0.28
C ALA A 263 -5.98 -34.13 0.50
N LEU A 264 -7.23 -33.91 0.93
CA LEU A 264 -8.17 -34.99 1.24
C LEU A 264 -9.44 -34.86 0.39
N ARG A 265 -9.99 -36.00 -0.05
CA ARG A 265 -11.29 -36.06 -0.73
C ARG A 265 -12.42 -35.94 0.29
N VAL A 266 -13.43 -35.14 -0.05
CA VAL A 266 -14.63 -34.88 0.76
C VAL A 266 -15.87 -35.23 -0.05
N ALA A 267 -16.96 -35.63 0.59
CA ALA A 267 -18.20 -36.03 -0.09
C ALA A 267 -18.79 -34.89 -0.94
N HIS A 268 -18.71 -33.65 -0.46
CA HIS A 268 -19.22 -32.45 -1.13
C HIS A 268 -18.06 -31.49 -1.48
N PRO A 269 -17.39 -31.66 -2.63
CA PRO A 269 -16.30 -30.78 -3.06
C PRO A 269 -16.82 -29.39 -3.41
N ARG A 270 -16.03 -28.35 -3.14
CA ARG A 270 -16.38 -26.97 -3.47
C ARG A 270 -16.18 -26.69 -4.97
N SER A 271 -17.23 -26.20 -5.62
CA SER A 271 -17.20 -25.79 -7.03
C SER A 271 -16.11 -24.73 -7.33
N PRO A 272 -15.46 -24.77 -8.51
CA PRO A 272 -14.55 -23.72 -8.95
C PRO A 272 -15.20 -22.33 -8.89
N SER A 273 -14.44 -21.30 -8.52
CA SER A 273 -14.97 -19.94 -8.40
C SER A 273 -14.60 -19.10 -9.63
N PRO A 274 -15.58 -18.69 -10.46
CA PRO A 274 -15.32 -17.90 -11.67
C PRO A 274 -14.84 -16.49 -11.34
N MET A 275 -13.86 -16.02 -12.12
CA MET A 275 -13.20 -14.73 -11.98
C MET A 275 -13.20 -13.97 -13.32
N SER A 276 -13.50 -12.67 -13.25
CA SER A 276 -13.42 -11.75 -14.39
C SER A 276 -12.52 -10.56 -14.10
N LEU A 277 -12.00 -9.94 -15.16
CA LEU A 277 -11.60 -8.54 -15.16
C LEU A 277 -12.87 -7.69 -15.34
N ALA A 278 -13.06 -6.64 -14.55
CA ALA A 278 -14.21 -5.74 -14.69
C ALA A 278 -13.77 -4.27 -14.70
N TRP A 279 -14.45 -3.43 -15.46
CA TRP A 279 -14.21 -1.97 -15.52
C TRP A 279 -15.53 -1.23 -15.82
N ARG A 280 -15.59 0.07 -15.52
CA ARG A 280 -16.79 0.87 -15.73
C ARG A 280 -16.99 1.22 -17.21
N CYS A 281 -18.21 1.04 -17.73
CA CYS A 281 -18.63 1.37 -19.09
C CYS A 281 -18.32 2.84 -19.42
N GLY A 282 -17.77 3.11 -20.61
CA GLY A 282 -17.53 4.46 -21.12
C GLY A 282 -16.50 5.33 -20.37
N ALA A 283 -16.07 4.94 -19.16
CA ALA A 283 -15.17 5.70 -18.29
C ALA A 283 -13.69 5.28 -18.41
N GLY A 284 -13.33 4.56 -19.48
CA GLY A 284 -11.97 4.07 -19.69
C GLY A 284 -11.06 5.13 -20.30
N GLY A 285 -10.17 5.72 -19.50
CA GLY A 285 -9.04 6.49 -20.01
C GLY A 285 -7.89 5.58 -20.46
N ARG A 286 -6.73 6.19 -20.68
CA ARG A 286 -5.53 5.48 -21.17
C ARG A 286 -4.94 4.53 -20.14
N VAL A 287 -5.10 4.77 -18.83
CA VAL A 287 -4.65 3.86 -17.76
C VAL A 287 -5.52 2.61 -17.75
N CYS A 288 -6.86 2.77 -17.78
CA CYS A 288 -7.80 1.65 -17.90
C CYS A 288 -7.50 0.81 -19.14
N THR A 289 -7.30 1.46 -20.29
CA THR A 289 -7.05 0.76 -21.56
C THR A 289 -5.70 0.04 -21.56
N TYR A 290 -4.66 0.64 -21.01
CA TYR A 290 -3.35 -0.01 -20.82
C TYR A 290 -3.46 -1.24 -19.91
N LEU A 291 -4.17 -1.15 -18.78
CA LEU A 291 -4.36 -2.26 -17.86
C LEU A 291 -5.19 -3.41 -18.46
N ARG A 292 -6.21 -3.11 -19.28
CA ARG A 292 -6.92 -4.13 -20.07
C ARG A 292 -5.95 -4.91 -20.95
N THR A 293 -5.06 -4.22 -21.67
CA THR A 293 -4.02 -4.86 -22.51
C THR A 293 -3.00 -5.66 -21.68
N VAL A 294 -2.57 -5.16 -20.52
CA VAL A 294 -1.61 -5.85 -19.63
C VAL A 294 -2.19 -7.16 -19.09
N PHE A 295 -3.43 -7.17 -18.60
CA PHE A 295 -4.05 -8.36 -18.03
C PHE A 295 -4.54 -9.34 -19.11
N LEU A 296 -5.24 -8.87 -20.15
CA LEU A 296 -5.79 -9.74 -21.20
C LEU A 296 -4.73 -10.23 -22.20
N GLY A 297 -3.62 -9.48 -22.36
CA GLY A 297 -2.44 -9.92 -23.11
C GLY A 297 -1.51 -10.85 -22.33
N GLY A 298 -1.75 -11.06 -21.02
CA GLY A 298 -0.95 -11.96 -20.18
C GLY A 298 0.50 -11.51 -19.99
N ALA A 299 0.74 -10.21 -19.78
CA ALA A 299 2.10 -9.67 -19.66
C ALA A 299 2.87 -10.27 -18.47
N GLU A 300 4.18 -10.52 -18.66
CA GLU A 300 5.02 -11.25 -17.70
C GLU A 300 4.99 -10.67 -16.28
N ALA A 301 4.98 -9.34 -16.15
CA ALA A 301 4.93 -8.64 -14.86
C ALA A 301 3.68 -8.95 -14.02
N VAL A 302 2.54 -9.28 -14.65
CA VAL A 302 1.27 -9.64 -13.98
C VAL A 302 0.97 -11.13 -14.01
N ALA A 303 1.73 -11.94 -14.74
CA ALA A 303 1.55 -13.39 -14.80
C ALA A 303 1.45 -14.07 -13.41
N PRO A 304 2.22 -13.69 -12.37
CA PRO A 304 2.06 -14.29 -11.04
C PRO A 304 0.67 -14.06 -10.40
N MET A 305 -0.03 -12.99 -10.77
CA MET A 305 -1.39 -12.68 -10.29
C MET A 305 -2.45 -13.53 -11.04
N LEU A 306 -2.17 -13.88 -12.30
CA LEU A 306 -3.04 -14.70 -13.15
C LEU A 306 -2.81 -16.21 -12.98
N ASN A 307 -1.61 -16.62 -12.56
CA ASN A 307 -1.20 -18.02 -12.31
C ASN A 307 -2.08 -18.79 -11.29
N ALA A 308 -2.94 -18.12 -10.54
CA ALA A 308 -3.90 -18.74 -9.62
C ALA A 308 -5.20 -19.18 -10.32
N ILE A 309 -5.45 -18.70 -11.54
CA ILE A 309 -6.68 -18.92 -12.33
C ILE A 309 -6.41 -19.95 -13.41
N ASP A 310 -7.21 -21.02 -13.44
CA ASP A 310 -7.28 -21.96 -14.55
C ASP A 310 -8.35 -21.51 -15.56
N GLY A 311 -7.93 -21.21 -16.79
CA GLY A 311 -8.82 -20.72 -17.85
C GLY A 311 -8.06 -20.23 -19.09
N PRO A 312 -8.77 -19.84 -20.16
CA PRO A 312 -8.17 -19.36 -21.39
C PRO A 312 -7.71 -17.90 -21.27
N HIS A 313 -6.58 -17.66 -20.59
CA HIS A 313 -5.85 -16.37 -20.53
C HIS A 313 -5.31 -15.87 -21.89
N ARG A 314 -5.91 -16.31 -23.01
CA ARG A 314 -5.46 -16.09 -24.39
C ARG A 314 -6.62 -15.98 -25.38
N ALA A 315 -7.82 -15.65 -24.91
CA ALA A 315 -8.81 -15.06 -25.81
C ALA A 315 -8.27 -13.72 -26.31
N ARG A 316 -7.79 -13.68 -27.57
CA ARG A 316 -7.46 -12.43 -28.24
C ARG A 316 -8.75 -11.63 -28.41
N ALA A 317 -9.03 -10.74 -27.47
CA ALA A 317 -9.83 -9.57 -27.77
C ALA A 317 -9.06 -8.73 -28.80
N ASP A 318 -9.77 -8.11 -29.75
CA ASP A 318 -9.21 -7.17 -30.71
C ASP A 318 -8.88 -5.85 -30.01
N LEU A 319 -7.84 -5.90 -29.17
CA LEU A 319 -7.27 -4.77 -28.47
C LEU A 319 -6.62 -3.85 -29.52
N PRO A 320 -7.05 -2.57 -29.65
CA PRO A 320 -6.36 -1.63 -30.52
C PRO A 320 -4.90 -1.52 -30.07
N GLY A 321 -3.99 -1.51 -31.06
CA GLY A 321 -2.54 -1.58 -30.85
C GLY A 321 -1.94 -0.32 -30.22
N ILE A 322 -2.31 -0.02 -28.98
CA ILE A 322 -1.68 1.01 -28.16
C ILE A 322 -0.28 0.52 -27.81
N ALA A 323 0.69 0.93 -28.61
CA ALA A 323 2.10 0.87 -28.24
C ALA A 323 2.25 1.51 -26.85
N ALA A 324 2.95 0.84 -25.94
CA ALA A 324 3.22 1.38 -24.61
C ALA A 324 3.73 2.83 -24.75
N PRO A 325 3.18 3.80 -24.00
CA PRO A 325 3.50 5.20 -24.21
C PRO A 325 5.01 5.37 -24.17
N ARG A 326 5.59 5.90 -25.26
CA ARG A 326 7.03 6.18 -25.34
C ARG A 326 7.36 7.02 -24.11
N ALA A 327 8.10 6.44 -23.17
CA ALA A 327 8.43 7.06 -21.90
C ALA A 327 8.87 8.49 -22.18
N ALA A 328 8.09 9.46 -21.68
CA ALA A 328 8.20 10.84 -22.09
C ALA A 328 9.65 11.28 -21.89
N SER A 329 10.36 11.57 -22.99
CA SER A 329 11.77 11.96 -22.86
C SER A 329 11.77 13.31 -22.17
N VAL A 330 12.07 13.32 -20.86
CA VAL A 330 12.14 14.53 -20.03
C VAL A 330 13.35 15.35 -20.49
N ARG A 331 13.18 16.00 -21.64
CA ARG A 331 14.04 17.05 -22.19
C ARG A 331 13.57 18.40 -21.67
N GLY A 332 13.23 18.45 -20.37
CA GLY A 332 13.40 19.68 -19.64
C GLY A 332 14.88 20.02 -19.67
N THR A 333 15.20 21.24 -20.09
CA THR A 333 16.53 21.84 -19.89
C THR A 333 16.66 22.20 -18.40
N GLY A 334 16.67 21.18 -17.55
CA GLY A 334 16.73 21.25 -16.10
C GLY A 334 17.95 20.50 -15.60
N GLU A 335 18.84 21.21 -14.91
CA GLU A 335 20.01 20.61 -14.31
C GLU A 335 19.63 19.56 -13.25
N ASN A 336 20.52 18.60 -13.00
CA ASN A 336 20.20 17.39 -12.25
C ASN A 336 20.21 17.63 -10.72
N TRP A 337 19.18 18.35 -10.23
CA TRP A 337 19.11 18.94 -8.88
C TRP A 337 19.29 17.95 -7.72
N SER A 338 18.80 16.72 -7.85
CA SER A 338 18.87 15.71 -6.78
C SER A 338 20.28 15.15 -6.56
N ARG A 339 21.14 15.07 -7.59
CA ARG A 339 22.45 14.40 -7.49
C ARG A 339 23.57 15.20 -6.80
N ARG A 340 23.33 16.44 -6.36
CA ARG A 340 24.38 17.30 -5.75
C ARG A 340 24.31 17.42 -4.21
N GLN A 341 23.34 16.81 -3.54
CA GLN A 341 23.26 16.86 -2.07
C GLN A 341 24.19 15.83 -1.39
N ASP A 342 24.25 14.58 -1.89
CA ASP A 342 25.01 13.48 -1.27
C ASP A 342 26.53 13.69 -1.16
N SER A 343 27.11 14.51 -2.03
CA SER A 343 28.58 14.68 -2.09
C SER A 343 29.14 15.56 -0.97
N ASN A 344 28.33 16.44 -0.37
CA ASN A 344 28.79 17.42 0.63
C ASN A 344 28.64 16.96 2.09
N LEU A 345 27.78 15.96 2.36
CA LEU A 345 27.59 15.39 3.71
C LEU A 345 28.70 14.42 4.14
N ARG A 346 29.68 14.11 3.26
CA ARG A 346 30.79 13.17 3.54
C ARG A 346 32.15 13.82 3.80
N ARG A 347 32.23 15.14 4.06
CA ARG A 347 33.48 15.85 4.41
C ARG A 347 33.29 16.90 5.51
N GLY A 348 33.18 16.45 6.76
CA GLY A 348 33.21 17.34 7.93
C GLY A 348 33.23 16.60 9.27
N GLN A 349 34.26 16.86 10.08
CA GLN A 349 34.33 16.61 11.54
C GLN A 349 33.98 15.21 12.06
N ALA A 350 34.95 14.28 11.96
CA ALA A 350 35.06 13.18 12.92
C ALA A 350 35.67 13.71 14.24
N CYS A 351 34.82 14.13 15.19
CA CYS A 351 35.28 14.59 16.49
C CYS A 351 35.69 13.39 17.38
N ARG A 352 37.00 13.22 17.63
CA ARG A 352 37.52 12.16 18.51
C ARG A 352 37.36 12.54 19.98
N ILE A 353 36.38 11.95 20.66
CA ILE A 353 36.36 11.89 22.13
C ILE A 353 36.99 10.56 22.55
N THR A 354 38.25 10.60 22.97
CA THR A 354 38.96 9.45 23.54
C THR A 354 38.60 9.30 25.02
N ASN A 355 37.95 8.18 25.38
CA ASN A 355 37.62 7.88 26.78
C ASN A 355 38.50 6.72 27.29
N PRO A 356 39.39 6.93 28.29
CA PRO A 356 40.28 5.89 28.77
C PRO A 356 39.59 4.93 29.75
N VAL A 357 39.92 3.64 29.66
CA VAL A 357 39.40 2.60 30.57
C VAL A 357 40.08 2.69 31.94
N ARG A 358 39.28 2.72 33.02
CA ARG A 358 39.69 2.18 34.33
C ARG A 358 38.56 1.38 34.96
N SER A 359 38.92 0.25 35.54
CA SER A 359 38.03 -0.69 36.23
C SER A 359 38.25 -0.62 37.75
N THR A 360 37.16 -0.53 38.52
CA THR A 360 37.16 -0.72 39.98
C THR A 360 35.83 -1.32 40.44
N THR A 361 35.89 -2.49 41.06
CA THR A 361 34.75 -3.23 41.63
C THR A 361 34.58 -2.91 43.12
N PRO A 362 33.36 -2.88 43.68
CA PRO A 362 33.12 -3.03 45.12
C PRO A 362 32.48 -4.40 45.51
N PRO A 363 32.68 -4.91 46.75
CA PRO A 363 32.28 -6.26 47.18
C PRO A 363 30.92 -6.35 47.93
N PRO A 364 30.44 -7.56 48.32
CA PRO A 364 29.08 -7.77 48.87
C PRO A 364 28.97 -8.13 50.37
N ARG A 365 27.72 -8.13 50.88
CA ARG A 365 27.13 -8.74 52.12
C ARG A 365 26.99 -7.88 53.41
N HIS A 366 25.72 -7.61 53.80
CA HIS A 366 24.99 -8.04 55.04
C HIS A 366 25.65 -8.06 56.45
N PRO A 367 24.88 -8.19 57.58
CA PRO A 367 23.42 -8.04 57.81
C PRO A 367 22.97 -7.29 59.11
N ALA A 368 21.68 -6.94 59.19
CA ALA A 368 20.83 -6.93 60.40
C ALA A 368 19.37 -7.15 59.91
N ARG A 369 18.48 -7.96 60.51
CA ARG A 369 18.04 -8.11 61.91
C ARG A 369 17.22 -6.94 62.45
N ASP A 370 16.07 -7.10 63.13
CA ASP A 370 15.03 -8.18 63.25
C ASP A 370 13.72 -7.40 63.66
N ASP A 371 12.48 -7.89 63.85
CA ASP A 371 11.84 -9.22 63.84
C ASP A 371 10.27 -9.10 63.74
N LEU A 372 9.55 -10.23 63.79
CA LEU A 372 8.20 -10.50 64.35
C LEU A 372 6.89 -9.86 63.78
N ARG A 373 6.04 -10.75 63.19
CA ARG A 373 4.65 -11.15 63.63
C ARG A 373 3.47 -10.13 63.60
N THR A 374 2.17 -10.50 63.59
CA THR A 374 1.41 -11.76 63.32
C THR A 374 -0.09 -11.47 63.08
N SER A 375 -0.78 -12.32 62.30
CA SER A 375 -2.23 -12.66 62.43
C SER A 375 -3.27 -11.53 62.15
N SER A 376 -4.58 -11.77 61.94
CA SER A 376 -5.30 -12.96 61.42
C SER A 376 -6.71 -12.60 60.92
N ALA A 377 -7.20 -13.41 59.97
CA ALA A 377 -8.59 -13.81 59.68
C ALA A 377 -9.81 -13.07 60.29
N ARG A 378 -10.85 -12.88 59.45
CA ARG A 378 -12.13 -13.65 59.52
C ARG A 378 -13.02 -13.43 58.28
N ARG A 379 -14.09 -14.24 58.15
CA ARG A 379 -15.03 -14.37 57.00
C ARG A 379 -16.37 -14.99 57.50
N PRO A 380 -17.34 -15.26 56.61
CA PRO A 380 -18.62 -14.55 56.32
C PRO A 380 -19.70 -14.86 57.42
N PRO A 381 -21.05 -15.05 57.21
CA PRO A 381 -21.99 -14.84 56.09
C PRO A 381 -23.36 -14.18 56.43
N GLY A 382 -24.22 -14.01 55.40
CA GLY A 382 -25.69 -13.78 55.51
C GLY A 382 -26.24 -12.98 54.32
N THR A 383 -26.93 -13.56 53.32
CA THR A 383 -28.40 -13.83 53.24
C THR A 383 -29.27 -12.58 53.50
N ASN A 384 -30.22 -12.17 52.62
CA ASN A 384 -31.39 -12.97 52.21
C ASN A 384 -32.20 -12.40 50.99
N ARG A 385 -32.83 -13.31 50.22
CA ARG A 385 -34.13 -13.25 49.47
C ARG A 385 -34.73 -11.98 48.78
N ARG A 386 -35.21 -12.23 47.54
CA ARG A 386 -36.52 -11.83 46.92
C ARG A 386 -36.74 -10.35 46.52
N ALA A 387 -37.64 -9.99 45.58
CA ALA A 387 -38.32 -10.67 44.45
C ALA A 387 -39.14 -9.65 43.60
N ARG A 388 -39.81 -10.15 42.54
CA ARG A 388 -40.72 -9.48 41.55
C ARG A 388 -40.03 -8.94 40.29
N MET A 389 -40.72 -8.71 39.16
CA MET A 389 -41.78 -9.44 38.40
C MET A 389 -42.09 -8.56 37.16
N ARG A 390 -42.43 -9.17 36.02
CA ARG A 390 -43.30 -8.70 34.89
C ARG A 390 -43.58 -7.19 34.77
N PHE A 391 -43.51 -6.60 33.58
CA PHE A 391 -44.06 -7.14 32.32
C PHE A 391 -43.03 -7.50 31.25
#